data_AF-A0A7W1XWV9-F1
#
_entry.id   AF-A0A7W1XWV9-F1
#
_cell.length_a   1.000
_cell.length_b   1.000
_cell.length_c   1.000
_cell.angle_alpha   90.00
_cell.angle_beta   90.00
_cell.angle_gamma   90.00
#
_symmetry.space_group_name_H-M   'P 1'
#
loop_
_entity.id
_entity.type
_entity.pdbx_description
1 polymer ?
#
loop_
_entity_poly.entity_id
_entity_poly.type
_entity_poly.pdbx_seq_one_letter_code
_entity_poly.pdbx_strand_id
1 'polypeptide(L)' 'MSEQLLQYARVHEIVPVESWRKDGVEGWLFRDRENQTIFVETAELMGEVASVEVV' A
#
# COMPACT_ATOMS: atom_id res chain seq x y z
N MET A 1 -3.62 1.70 10.95
CA MET A 1 -2.77 2.08 9.81
C MET A 1 -1.79 0.97 9.43
N SER A 2 -0.98 0.46 10.36
CA SER A 2 0.01 -0.59 10.11
C SER A 2 -0.60 -1.93 9.67
N GLU A 3 -1.77 -2.31 10.18
CA GLU A 3 -2.44 -3.58 9.80
C GLU A 3 -2.94 -3.56 8.34
N GLN A 4 -3.54 -2.45 7.90
CA GLN A 4 -4.02 -2.27 6.52
C GLN A 4 -2.88 -2.30 5.51
N LEU A 5 -1.76 -1.65 5.85
CA LEU A 5 -0.53 -1.66 5.06
C LEU A 5 0.01 -3.08 4.87
N LEU A 6 0.08 -3.84 5.98
CA LEU A 6 0.56 -5.22 5.96
C LEU A 6 -0.40 -6.16 5.23
N GLN A 7 -1.71 -5.93 5.33
CA GLN A 7 -2.72 -6.67 4.58
C GLN A 7 -2.60 -6.42 3.08
N TYR A 8 -2.52 -5.16 2.66
CA TYR A 8 -2.32 -4.79 1.26
C TYR A 8 -1.03 -5.40 0.70
N ALA A 9 0.07 -5.25 1.44
CA ALA A 9 1.35 -5.86 1.10
C ALA A 9 1.24 -7.37 0.88
N ARG A 10 0.52 -8.07 1.76
CA ARG A 10 0.30 -9.51 1.68
C ARG A 10 -0.56 -9.92 0.49
N VAL A 11 -1.65 -9.20 0.22
CA VAL A 11 -2.57 -9.49 -0.90
C VAL A 11 -1.87 -9.33 -2.24
N HIS A 12 -1.04 -8.30 -2.37
CA HIS A 12 -0.32 -7.96 -3.59
C HIS A 12 1.07 -8.59 -3.70
N GLU A 13 1.47 -9.44 -2.74
CA GLU A 13 2.80 -10.07 -2.66
C GLU A 13 3.97 -9.07 -2.76
N ILE A 14 3.79 -7.87 -2.21
CA ILE A 14 4.75 -6.76 -2.17
C ILE A 14 5.20 -6.48 -0.74
N VAL A 15 6.29 -5.73 -0.59
CA VAL A 15 6.88 -5.38 0.72
C VAL A 15 6.90 -3.86 0.90
N PRO A 16 6.35 -3.31 2.00
CA PRO A 16 6.43 -1.87 2.26
C PRO A 16 7.89 -1.48 2.56
N VAL A 17 8.36 -0.42 1.91
CA VAL A 17 9.72 0.09 2.02
C VAL A 17 9.76 1.30 2.94
N GLU A 18 9.03 2.36 2.56
CA GLU A 18 8.97 3.61 3.31
C GLU A 18 7.68 4.38 3.00
N SER A 19 7.27 5.23 3.94
CA SER A 19 6.20 6.19 3.73
C SER A 19 6.70 7.34 2.86
N TRP A 20 5.95 7.69 1.81
CA TRP A 20 6.29 8.75 0.89
C TRP A 20 5.25 9.86 0.92
N ARG A 21 5.71 11.11 0.90
CA ARG A 21 4.84 12.29 0.83
C ARG A 21 5.38 13.29 -0.17
N LYS A 22 4.57 13.67 -1.15
CA LYS A 22 4.94 14.67 -2.14
C LYS A 22 3.73 15.49 -2.58
N ASP A 23 3.90 16.81 -2.65
CA ASP A 23 2.86 17.76 -3.12
C ASP A 23 1.51 17.63 -2.37
N GLY A 24 1.55 17.26 -1.08
CA GLY A 24 0.35 17.07 -0.25
C GLY A 24 -0.28 15.68 -0.33
N VAL A 25 0.19 14.82 -1.23
CA VAL A 25 -0.23 13.42 -1.34
C VAL A 25 0.62 12.57 -0.40
N GLU A 26 -0.03 11.75 0.43
CA GLU A 26 0.59 10.81 1.36
C GLU A 26 0.37 9.38 0.85
N GLY A 27 1.42 8.55 0.86
CA GLY A 27 1.36 7.17 0.38
C GLY A 27 2.51 6.32 0.91
N TRP A 28 2.62 5.12 0.33
CA TRP A 28 3.66 4.16 0.67
C TRP A 28 4.35 3.68 -0.59
N LEU A 29 5.67 3.52 -0.49
CA LEU A 29 6.47 2.84 -1.47
C LEU A 29 6.54 1.36 -1.11
N PHE A 30 6.25 0.53 -2.09
CA PHE A 30 6.36 -0.91 -1.99
C PHE A 30 7.41 -1.43 -2.97
N ARG A 31 7.91 -2.61 -2.67
CA ARG A 31 8.78 -3.37 -3.56
C ARG A 31 8.15 -4.71 -3.89
N ASP A 32 8.07 -5.01 -5.18
CA ASP A 32 7.61 -6.33 -5.63
C ASP A 32 8.78 -7.35 -5.66
N ARG A 33 8.48 -8.59 -6.04
CA ARG A 33 9.45 -9.68 -6.15
C ARG A 33 10.54 -9.45 -7.20
N GLU A 34 10.22 -8.70 -8.26
CA GLU A 34 11.14 -8.26 -9.31
C GLU A 34 11.94 -7.01 -8.91
N ASN A 35 11.82 -6.57 -7.66
CA ASN A 35 12.54 -5.42 -7.09
C ASN A 35 12.13 -4.07 -7.71
N GLN A 36 10.97 -3.99 -8.36
CA GLN A 36 10.39 -2.76 -8.88
C GLN A 36 9.73 -1.97 -7.74
N THR A 37 9.78 -0.65 -7.84
CA THR A 37 9.20 0.23 -6.82
C THR A 37 7.82 0.70 -7.27
N ILE A 38 6.82 0.46 -6.43
CA ILE A 38 5.42 0.82 -6.66
C ILE A 38 5.03 1.86 -5.63
N PHE A 39 4.43 2.97 -6.07
CA PHE A 39 3.85 3.96 -5.17
C PHE A 39 2.35 3.73 -5.09
N VAL A 40 1.82 3.68 -3.88
CA VAL A 40 0.37 3.56 -3.63
C VAL A 40 -0.04 4.65 -2.67
N GLU A 41 -1.10 5.37 -3.02
CA GLU A 41 -1.62 6.44 -2.17
C GLU A 41 -2.28 5.88 -0.92
N THR A 42 -2.18 6.61 0.19
CA THR A 42 -2.84 6.22 1.45
C THR A 42 -4.34 6.13 1.28
N ALA A 43 -4.92 6.99 0.44
CA ALA A 43 -6.33 6.94 0.10
C ALA A 43 -6.72 5.63 -0.61
N GLU A 44 -5.88 5.14 -1.52
CA GLU A 44 -6.08 3.86 -2.22
C GLU A 44 -5.94 2.68 -1.26
N LEU A 45 -4.92 2.70 -0.39
CA LEU A 45 -4.74 1.68 0.65
C LEU A 45 -5.97 1.57 1.58
N MET A 46 -6.60 2.70 1.91
CA MET A 46 -7.82 2.71 2.72
C MET A 46 -9.07 2.25 1.94
N GLY A 47 -9.15 2.59 0.65
CA GLY A 47 -10.28 2.22 -0.22
C GLY A 47 -10.29 0.75 -0.63
N GLU A 48 -9.12 0.15 -0.88
CA GLU A 48 -9.01 -1.27 -1.24
C GLU A 48 -9.26 -2.19 -0.06
N VAL A 49 -8.81 -1.84 1.15
CA VAL A 49 -9.12 -2.64 2.34
C VAL A 49 -10.62 -2.61 2.65
N ALA A 50 -11.31 -1.47 2.42
CA ALA A 50 -12.76 -1.39 2.55
C ALA A 50 -13.51 -2.23 1.49
N SER A 51 -12.91 -2.48 0.32
CA SER A 51 -13.49 -3.35 -0.72
C SER A 51 -13.21 -4.84 -0.48
N VAL A 52 -12.23 -5.17 0.37
CA VAL A 52 -11.91 -6.54 0.84
C VAL A 52 -12.68 -6.88 2.13
N GLU A 53 -13.73 -6.14 2.47
CA GLU A 53 -14.70 -6.50 3.52
C GLU A 53 -16.13 -6.60 2.96
N VAL A 54 -16.32 -7.33 1.86
CA VAL A 54 -17.64 -7.84 1.46
C VAL A 54 -17.49 -9.23 0.84
N VAL A 55 -17.53 -10.29 1.66
CA VAL A 55 -18.19 -11.60 1.43
C VAL A 55 -18.31 -12.32 2.77
#